data_AF-A0AAN4RPV7-F1
#
_entry.id   AF-A0AAN4RPV7-F1
#
_cell.length_a   1.000
_cell.length_b   1.000
_cell.length_c   1.000
_cell.angle_alpha   90.00
_cell.angle_beta   90.00
_cell.angle_gamma   90.00
#
_symmetry.space_group_name_H-M   'P 1'
#
loop_
_entity.id
_entity.type
_entity.pdbx_description
1 polymer ?
#
loop_
_entity_poly.entity_id
_entity_poly.type
_entity_poly.pdbx_seq_one_letter_code
_entity_poly.pdbx_strand_id
1 'polypeptide(L)'
;MSAEIKLSQSTAIRLEQARGKGMPEEEILKAIQAKDVSAFDAVSEEEYRYNEFFSYADEHGENLEAAVKDGYRITFNTRGGLGIWLEKAFKVQPEKDFTVGEGIITGLQLKPEQAEVLAKRLASNWVITDSKDVPAGRELTLKLRALV
;
A
#
# COMPACT_ATOMS: atom_id res chain seq x y z
N MET A 1 -22.89 10.43 -0.03
CA MET A 1 -21.49 10.31 0.42
C MET A 1 -21.09 8.86 0.18
N SER A 2 -20.19 8.58 -0.76
CA SER A 2 -19.62 7.23 -0.86
C SER A 2 -18.71 7.02 0.35
N ALA A 3 -18.87 5.88 1.03
CA ALA A 3 -17.96 5.51 2.10
C ALA A 3 -16.55 5.31 1.53
N GLU A 4 -15.52 5.82 2.22
CA GLU A 4 -14.13 5.57 1.86
C GLU A 4 -13.85 4.06 1.88
N ILE A 5 -13.41 3.48 0.77
CA ILE A 5 -13.04 2.07 0.70
C ILE A 5 -11.79 1.85 1.54
N LYS A 6 -11.83 0.86 2.44
CA LYS A 6 -10.74 0.58 3.37
C LYS A 6 -10.22 -0.83 3.21
N LEU A 7 -8.91 -0.97 3.26
CA LEU A 7 -8.20 -2.25 3.30
C LEU A 7 -7.32 -2.31 4.56
N SER A 8 -7.15 -3.49 5.12
CA SER A 8 -6.06 -3.76 6.05
C SER A 8 -4.71 -3.53 5.37
N GLN A 9 -3.68 -3.27 6.17
CA GLN A 9 -2.32 -3.17 5.65
C GLN A 9 -1.87 -4.46 4.94
N SER A 10 -2.28 -5.62 5.46
CA SER A 10 -1.97 -6.94 4.91
C SER A 10 -2.54 -7.12 3.50
N THR A 11 -3.81 -6.74 3.30
CA THR A 11 -4.49 -6.79 2.01
C THR A 11 -3.92 -5.77 1.03
N ALA A 12 -3.69 -4.55 1.49
CA ALA A 12 -3.10 -3.49 0.66
C ALA A 12 -1.71 -3.90 0.14
N ILE A 13 -0.85 -4.50 0.96
CA ILE A 13 0.48 -4.98 0.54
C ILE A 13 0.37 -6.02 -0.59
N ARG A 14 -0.55 -6.98 -0.49
CA ARG A 14 -0.76 -7.99 -1.54
C ARG A 14 -1.27 -7.36 -2.84
N LEU A 15 -2.23 -6.44 -2.74
CA LEU A 15 -2.71 -5.73 -3.93
C LEU A 15 -1.58 -4.95 -4.62
N GLU A 16 -0.75 -4.24 -3.86
CA GLU A 16 0.39 -3.52 -4.45
C GLU A 16 1.52 -4.43 -4.91
N GLN A 17 1.69 -5.63 -4.34
CA GLN A 17 2.62 -6.62 -4.87
C GLN A 17 2.20 -7.09 -6.27
N ALA A 18 0.93 -7.46 -6.44
CA ALA A 18 0.41 -7.88 -7.75
C ALA A 18 0.63 -6.79 -8.80
N ARG A 19 0.26 -5.54 -8.48
CA ARG A 19 0.50 -4.36 -9.33
C ARG A 19 1.99 -4.13 -9.60
N GLY A 20 2.83 -4.15 -8.56
CA GLY A 20 4.26 -3.89 -8.64
C GLY A 20 5.03 -4.90 -9.51
N LYS A 21 4.53 -6.15 -9.57
CA LYS A 21 5.02 -7.21 -10.45
C LYS A 21 4.39 -7.23 -11.84
N GLY A 22 3.52 -6.26 -12.14
CA GLY A 22 3.01 -6.03 -13.50
C GLY A 22 1.73 -6.78 -13.83
N MET A 23 1.00 -7.31 -12.85
CA MET A 23 -0.33 -7.86 -13.09
C MET A 23 -1.29 -6.73 -13.52
N PRO A 24 -1.91 -6.81 -14.71
CA PRO A 24 -2.86 -5.79 -15.18
C PRO A 24 -4.09 -5.70 -14.26
N GLU A 25 -4.68 -4.50 -14.16
CA GLU A 25 -5.84 -4.30 -13.27
C GLU A 25 -7.04 -5.16 -13.67
N GLU A 26 -7.24 -5.38 -14.98
CA GLU A 26 -8.28 -6.26 -15.50
C GLU A 26 -8.07 -7.73 -15.10
N GLU A 27 -6.83 -8.19 -14.96
CA GLU A 27 -6.53 -9.54 -14.49
C GLU A 27 -6.74 -9.66 -12.99
N ILE A 28 -6.31 -8.64 -12.21
CA ILE A 28 -6.58 -8.57 -10.78
C ILE A 28 -8.10 -8.61 -10.52
N LEU A 29 -8.88 -7.81 -11.27
CA LEU A 29 -10.34 -7.76 -11.16
C LEU A 29 -10.98 -9.11 -11.51
N LYS A 30 -10.57 -9.75 -12.60
CA LYS A 30 -11.07 -11.08 -12.97
C LYS A 30 -10.78 -12.11 -11.88
N ALA A 31 -9.56 -12.11 -11.33
CA ALA A 31 -9.17 -13.00 -10.24
C ALA A 31 -10.01 -12.77 -8.97
N ILE A 32 -10.26 -11.50 -8.62
CA ILE A 32 -11.14 -11.14 -7.49
C ILE A 32 -12.56 -11.64 -7.70
N GLN A 33 -13.15 -11.40 -8.87
CA GLN A 33 -14.51 -11.82 -9.18
C GLN A 33 -14.68 -13.35 -9.19
N ALA A 34 -13.65 -14.06 -9.65
CA ALA A 34 -13.62 -15.53 -9.67
C ALA A 34 -13.19 -16.15 -8.33
N LYS A 35 -12.71 -15.35 -7.36
CA LYS A 35 -12.00 -15.82 -6.16
C LYS A 35 -10.87 -16.81 -6.48
N ASP A 36 -10.17 -16.56 -7.59
CA ASP A 36 -9.11 -17.43 -8.09
C ASP A 36 -7.76 -17.03 -7.50
N VAL A 37 -7.32 -17.75 -6.47
CA VAL A 37 -6.02 -17.52 -5.82
C VAL A 37 -4.86 -17.88 -6.75
N SER A 38 -5.04 -18.89 -7.61
CA SER A 38 -3.96 -19.39 -8.47
C SER A 38 -3.55 -18.37 -9.54
N ALA A 39 -4.45 -17.45 -9.89
CA ALA A 39 -4.15 -16.32 -10.76
C ALA A 39 -3.00 -15.43 -10.22
N PHE A 40 -2.70 -15.49 -8.92
CA PHE A 40 -1.62 -14.72 -8.30
C PHE A 40 -0.30 -15.50 -8.15
N ASP A 41 -0.22 -16.77 -8.58
CA ASP A 41 0.97 -17.61 -8.35
C ASP A 41 2.25 -17.01 -8.93
N ALA A 42 2.16 -16.40 -10.12
CA ALA A 42 3.31 -15.76 -10.78
C ALA A 42 3.81 -14.49 -10.06
N VAL A 43 2.95 -13.85 -9.28
CA VAL A 43 3.28 -12.62 -8.53
C VAL A 43 3.47 -12.85 -7.04
N SER A 44 3.19 -14.06 -6.56
CA SER A 44 3.36 -14.51 -5.18
C SER A 44 4.82 -14.43 -4.71
N GLU A 45 5.02 -14.01 -3.46
CA GLU A 45 6.31 -14.11 -2.74
C GLU A 45 6.10 -14.94 -1.48
N GLU A 46 7.18 -15.52 -0.95
CA GLU A 46 7.11 -16.42 0.20
C GLU A 46 6.43 -15.78 1.42
N GLU A 47 6.75 -14.51 1.70
CA GLU A 47 6.23 -13.75 2.83
C GLU A 47 4.85 -13.13 2.57
N TYR A 48 4.37 -13.12 1.32
CA TYR A 48 3.14 -12.43 0.90
C TYR A 48 2.28 -13.30 -0.02
N ARG A 49 2.04 -14.54 0.40
CA ARG A 49 1.17 -15.49 -0.31
C ARG A 49 -0.29 -15.04 -0.33
N TYR A 50 -1.02 -15.41 -1.39
CA TYR A 50 -2.42 -15.03 -1.60
C TYR A 50 -3.44 -16.03 -1.04
N ASN A 51 -2.99 -17.11 -0.38
CA ASN A 51 -3.84 -18.20 0.10
C ASN A 51 -5.03 -17.72 0.96
N GLU A 52 -4.83 -16.67 1.75
CA GLU A 52 -5.84 -16.10 2.64
C GLU A 52 -6.40 -14.76 2.12
N PHE A 53 -6.01 -14.33 0.90
CA PHE A 53 -6.32 -12.98 0.41
C PHE A 53 -7.83 -12.73 0.33
N PHE A 54 -8.58 -13.69 -0.21
CA PHE A 54 -10.05 -13.58 -0.33
C PHE A 54 -10.78 -13.88 0.97
N SER A 55 -10.37 -14.92 1.70
CA SER A 55 -11.03 -15.26 2.98
C SER A 55 -10.87 -14.14 3.99
N TYR A 56 -9.68 -13.54 4.09
CA TYR A 56 -9.45 -12.39 4.96
C TYR A 56 -10.31 -11.19 4.54
N ALA A 57 -10.38 -10.89 3.25
CA ALA A 57 -11.21 -9.79 2.74
C ALA A 57 -12.70 -10.01 3.05
N ASP A 58 -13.22 -11.23 2.86
CA ASP A 58 -14.60 -11.58 3.19
C ASP A 58 -14.87 -11.45 4.70
N GLU A 59 -13.99 -12.00 5.55
CA GLU A 59 -14.11 -11.98 7.02
C GLU A 59 -14.09 -10.56 7.59
N HIS A 60 -13.32 -9.66 6.98
CA HIS A 60 -13.16 -8.28 7.44
C HIS A 60 -13.99 -7.25 6.64
N GLY A 61 -14.84 -7.71 5.71
CA GLY A 61 -15.72 -6.85 4.93
C GLY A 61 -15.00 -5.90 3.97
N GLU A 62 -13.85 -6.32 3.45
CA GLU A 62 -13.03 -5.52 2.54
C GLU A 62 -13.52 -5.67 1.09
N ASN A 63 -13.95 -4.56 0.49
CA ASN A 63 -14.39 -4.56 -0.90
C ASN A 63 -13.19 -4.43 -1.85
N LEU A 64 -12.58 -5.57 -2.19
CA LEU A 64 -11.42 -5.64 -3.08
C LEU A 64 -11.72 -5.06 -4.48
N GLU A 65 -12.90 -5.33 -5.03
CA GLU A 65 -13.27 -4.85 -6.37
C GLU A 65 -13.33 -3.32 -6.41
N ALA A 66 -13.97 -2.69 -5.42
CA ALA A 66 -13.98 -1.24 -5.29
C ALA A 66 -12.59 -0.68 -4.99
N ALA A 67 -11.78 -1.38 -4.20
CA ALA A 67 -10.42 -0.95 -3.88
C ALA A 67 -9.51 -0.92 -5.12
N VAL A 68 -9.70 -1.84 -6.07
CA VAL A 68 -8.99 -1.82 -7.35
C VAL A 68 -9.47 -0.66 -8.22
N LYS A 69 -10.78 -0.49 -8.38
CA LYS A 69 -11.39 0.50 -9.30
C LYS A 69 -11.28 1.95 -8.83
N ASP A 70 -11.62 2.18 -7.57
CA ASP A 70 -11.79 3.52 -7.00
C ASP A 70 -10.63 3.90 -6.07
N GLY A 71 -9.77 2.92 -5.75
CA GLY A 71 -8.74 3.05 -4.74
C GLY A 71 -9.25 2.78 -3.33
N TYR A 72 -8.33 2.80 -2.37
CA TYR A 72 -8.60 2.51 -0.97
C TYR A 72 -7.85 3.45 -0.03
N ARG A 73 -8.12 3.33 1.26
CA ARG A 73 -7.26 3.81 2.34
C ARG A 73 -6.90 2.66 3.27
N ILE A 74 -5.68 2.64 3.77
CA ILE A 74 -5.28 1.64 4.76
C ILE A 74 -5.93 1.96 6.10
N THR A 75 -6.49 0.95 6.77
CA THR A 75 -7.17 1.14 8.07
C THR A 75 -6.20 1.54 9.18
N PHE A 76 -5.03 0.90 9.21
CA PHE A 76 -3.98 1.13 10.19
C PHE A 76 -2.62 0.76 9.61
N ASN A 77 -1.61 1.61 9.79
CA ASN A 77 -0.25 1.30 9.38
C ASN A 77 0.62 1.00 10.60
N THR A 78 1.22 -0.20 10.67
CA THR A 78 2.43 -0.42 11.47
C THR A 78 3.63 0.23 10.78
N ARG A 79 4.69 0.53 11.54
CA ARG A 79 5.95 1.06 11.00
C ARG A 79 6.53 0.14 9.91
N GLY A 80 6.75 -1.13 10.26
CA GLY A 80 7.36 -2.11 9.33
C GLY A 80 6.48 -2.35 8.10
N GLY A 81 5.17 -2.54 8.31
CA GLY A 81 4.26 -2.73 7.20
C GLY A 81 4.10 -1.50 6.30
N LEU A 82 4.34 -0.28 6.80
CA LEU A 82 4.32 0.92 5.95
C LEU A 82 5.55 0.94 5.04
N GLY A 83 6.71 0.56 5.57
CA GLY A 83 7.92 0.34 4.77
C GLY A 83 7.71 -0.71 3.67
N ILE A 84 7.12 -1.85 4.02
CA ILE A 84 6.79 -2.92 3.04
C ILE A 84 5.81 -2.42 1.98
N TRP A 85 4.75 -1.71 2.39
CA TRP A 85 3.77 -1.18 1.44
C TRP A 85 4.43 -0.18 0.45
N LEU A 86 5.30 0.70 0.94
CA LEU A 86 6.08 1.63 0.10
C LEU A 86 6.97 0.87 -0.90
N GLU A 87 7.60 -0.21 -0.47
CA GLU A 87 8.40 -1.08 -1.34
C GLU A 87 7.56 -1.68 -2.46
N LYS A 88 6.41 -2.28 -2.14
CA LYS A 88 5.57 -2.92 -3.16
C LYS A 88 4.92 -1.90 -4.09
N ALA A 89 4.44 -0.78 -3.56
CA ALA A 89 3.76 0.26 -4.33
C ALA A 89 4.71 1.07 -5.24
N PHE A 90 5.91 1.40 -4.75
CA PHE A 90 6.78 2.39 -5.40
C PHE A 90 8.19 1.90 -5.73
N LYS A 91 8.52 0.64 -5.42
CA LYS A 91 9.83 0.02 -5.67
C LYS A 91 10.99 0.73 -4.95
N VAL A 92 10.72 1.27 -3.76
CA VAL A 92 11.70 1.89 -2.85
C VAL A 92 11.95 1.01 -1.64
N GLN A 93 13.21 0.80 -1.26
CA GLN A 93 13.59 -0.15 -0.21
C GLN A 93 13.89 0.56 1.13
N PRO A 94 13.33 0.09 2.25
CA PRO A 94 13.74 0.52 3.59
C PRO A 94 15.25 0.36 3.80
N GLU A 95 15.86 1.29 4.51
CA GLU A 95 17.29 1.35 4.85
C GLU A 95 18.25 1.46 3.65
N LYS A 96 17.72 1.63 2.45
CA LYS A 96 18.48 1.92 1.23
C LYS A 96 18.05 3.22 0.58
N ASP A 97 16.74 3.37 0.38
CA ASP A 97 16.14 4.53 -0.29
C ASP A 97 15.48 5.50 0.71
N PHE A 98 15.19 5.03 1.93
CA PHE A 98 14.64 5.83 3.04
C PHE A 98 14.92 5.15 4.39
N THR A 99 14.81 5.90 5.49
CA THR A 99 15.05 5.38 6.86
C THR A 99 13.75 5.17 7.61
N VAL A 100 13.65 4.06 8.35
CA VAL A 100 12.48 3.68 9.15
C VAL A 100 12.82 3.72 10.64
N GLY A 101 12.69 4.90 11.24
CA GLY A 101 12.92 5.16 12.67
C GLY A 101 11.70 4.87 13.57
N GLU A 102 11.85 5.07 14.87
CA GLU A 102 10.74 4.89 15.82
C GLU A 102 9.65 5.96 15.58
N GLY A 103 8.51 5.53 15.04
CA GLY A 103 7.39 6.41 14.73
C GLY A 103 7.66 7.45 13.65
N ILE A 104 8.71 7.27 12.84
CA ILE A 104 9.11 8.22 11.80
C ILE A 104 9.67 7.49 10.57
N ILE A 105 9.39 8.01 9.38
CA ILE A 105 10.04 7.66 8.12
C ILE A 105 10.60 8.95 7.50
N THR A 106 11.88 8.95 7.14
CA THR A 106 12.60 10.12 6.60
C THR A 106 13.37 9.77 5.34
N GLY A 107 13.62 10.78 4.50
CA GLY A 107 14.37 10.63 3.26
C GLY A 107 13.59 9.93 2.15
N LEU A 108 12.28 9.73 2.32
CA LEU A 108 11.43 9.08 1.33
C LEU A 108 11.26 9.98 0.11
N GLN A 109 11.92 9.64 -0.99
CA GLN A 109 11.79 10.36 -2.25
C GLN A 109 10.80 9.66 -3.18
N LEU A 110 9.78 10.38 -3.61
CA LEU A 110 8.72 9.88 -4.50
C LEU A 110 8.48 10.86 -5.65
N LYS A 111 8.02 10.35 -6.79
CA LYS A 111 7.46 11.20 -7.85
C LYS A 111 6.20 11.92 -7.33
N PRO A 112 5.85 13.10 -7.87
CA PRO A 112 4.66 13.84 -7.42
C PRO A 112 3.38 12.99 -7.39
N GLU A 113 3.17 12.15 -8.41
CA GLU A 113 1.98 11.30 -8.53
C GLU A 113 1.99 10.18 -7.47
N GLN A 114 3.17 9.64 -7.15
CA GLN A 114 3.33 8.65 -6.08
C GLN A 114 3.09 9.26 -4.70
N ALA A 115 3.53 10.51 -4.48
CA ALA A 115 3.25 11.23 -3.24
C ALA A 115 1.75 11.47 -3.04
N GLU A 116 1.01 11.76 -4.12
CA GLU A 116 -0.46 11.86 -4.08
C GLU A 116 -1.13 10.51 -3.78
N VAL A 117 -0.65 9.42 -4.38
CA VAL A 117 -1.12 8.07 -4.08
C VAL A 117 -0.88 7.75 -2.60
N LEU A 118 0.34 7.97 -2.08
CA LEU A 118 0.66 7.78 -0.67
C LEU A 118 -0.30 8.55 0.24
N ALA A 119 -0.53 9.84 -0.03
CA ALA A 119 -1.43 10.66 0.78
C ALA A 119 -2.86 10.10 0.83
N LYS A 120 -3.34 9.50 -0.27
CA LYS A 120 -4.66 8.86 -0.35
C LYS A 120 -4.70 7.49 0.34
N ARG A 121 -3.59 6.73 0.33
CA ARG A 121 -3.53 5.37 0.92
C ARG A 121 -3.17 5.38 2.40
N LEU A 122 -2.45 6.40 2.89
CA LEU A 122 -1.93 6.45 4.24
C LEU A 122 -3.03 6.37 5.30
N ALA A 123 -2.87 5.46 6.25
CA ALA A 123 -3.77 5.32 7.38
C ALA A 123 -3.77 6.56 8.27
N SER A 124 -4.87 6.81 8.97
CA SER A 124 -5.04 8.01 9.80
C SER A 124 -4.06 8.09 10.97
N ASN A 125 -3.49 6.97 11.42
CA ASN A 125 -2.49 6.95 12.49
C ASN A 125 -1.11 7.46 12.06
N TRP A 126 -0.92 7.74 10.77
CA TRP A 126 0.27 8.42 10.24
C TRP A 126 -0.10 9.74 9.55
N VAL A 127 0.90 10.60 9.38
CA VAL A 127 0.75 11.89 8.73
C VAL A 127 2.05 12.27 8.02
N ILE A 128 1.93 12.91 6.86
CA ILE A 128 3.06 13.56 6.17
C ILE A 128 3.30 14.89 6.89
N THR A 129 4.43 15.06 7.56
CA THR A 129 4.75 16.28 8.33
C THR A 129 5.70 17.22 7.61
N ASP A 130 6.43 16.72 6.61
CA ASP A 130 7.29 17.53 5.77
C ASP A 130 7.24 17.02 4.33
N SER A 131 7.32 17.95 3.38
CA SER A 131 7.30 17.70 1.94
C SER A 131 8.08 18.80 1.24
N LYS A 132 9.25 18.47 0.74
CA LYS A 132 10.11 19.39 -0.02
C LYS A 132 10.25 18.92 -1.46
N ASP A 133 10.17 19.85 -2.40
CA ASP A 133 10.47 19.56 -3.80
C ASP A 133 11.99 19.35 -3.96
N VAL A 134 12.36 18.28 -4.65
CA VAL A 134 13.74 17.90 -4.98
C VAL A 134 13.82 17.61 -6.48
N PRO A 135 15.01 17.64 -7.12
CA PRO A 135 15.11 17.39 -8.56
C PRO A 135 14.49 16.06 -9.02
N ALA A 136 14.45 15.05 -8.14
CA ALA A 136 13.88 13.73 -8.41
C ALA A 136 12.36 13.59 -8.09
N GLY A 137 11.71 14.64 -7.59
CA GLY A 137 10.30 14.61 -7.17
C GLY A 137 10.07 15.34 -5.84
N ARG A 138 9.51 14.64 -4.86
CA ARG A 138 9.29 15.15 -3.50
C ARG A 138 9.96 14.25 -2.48
N GLU A 139 10.69 14.86 -1.57
CA GLU A 139 11.18 14.17 -0.37
C GLU A 139 10.19 14.43 0.77
N LEU A 140 9.73 13.34 1.40
CA LEU A 140 8.68 13.34 2.41
C LEU A 140 9.22 12.86 3.75
N THR A 141 8.65 13.42 4.82
CA THR A 141 8.76 12.87 6.18
C THR A 141 7.39 12.43 6.66
N LEU A 142 7.29 11.17 7.09
CA LEU A 142 6.07 10.59 7.67
C LEU A 142 6.28 10.41 9.17
N LYS A 143 5.28 10.75 9.99
CA LYS A 143 5.31 10.50 11.44
C LYS A 143 4.04 9.80 11.90
N LEU A 144 4.17 9.01 12.96
CA LEU A 144 3.02 8.58 13.74
C LEU A 144 2.32 9.82 14.28
N ARG A 145 1.02 9.92 14.05
CA ARG A 145 0.22 11.08 14.46
C ARG A 145 0.26 11.32 15.97
N ALA A 146 0.43 10.28 16.77
CA ALA A 146 0.55 10.38 18.22
C ALA A 146 1.84 11.08 18.70
N LEU A 147 2.81 11.31 17.81
CA LEU A 147 4.12 11.92 18.11
C LEU A 147 4.30 13.30 17.45
N VAL A 148 3.23 13.88 16.90
CA VAL A 148 3.23 15.17 16.18
C VAL A 148 2.46 16.21 16.98
#